data_AF-A0A3B8IG75-F1
#
_entry.id   AF-A0A3B8IG75-F1
#
_cell.length_a   1.000
_cell.length_b   1.000
_cell.length_c   1.000
_cell.angle_alpha   90.00
_cell.angle_beta   90.00
_cell.angle_gamma   90.00
#
_symmetry.space_group_name_H-M   'P 1'
#
loop_
_entity.id
_entity.type
_entity.pdbx_description
1 polymer ?
#
loop_
_entity_poly.entity_id
_entity_poly.type
_entity_poly.pdbx_seq_one_letter_code
_entity_poly.pdbx_strand_id
1 'polypeptide(L)'
;MAANNYFQVVNFAGQAITVVVNGITVSVPGDGTAKALNKLNETGDTVTFNIEVTQGPYTGTLAPTTCAVGSGDNSWTHMVVTTNGYVNLFAGPEGRPRGIHIE
;
A
#
# COMPACT_ATOMS: atom_id res chain seq x y z
N MET A 1 -9.41 10.84 20.14
CA MET A 1 -8.01 10.93 19.69
C MET A 1 -8.03 10.94 18.17
N ALA A 2 -7.13 11.69 17.52
CA ALA A 2 -7.01 11.58 16.06
C ALA A 2 -6.29 10.26 15.76
N ALA A 3 -6.93 9.37 15.01
CA ALA A 3 -6.32 8.10 14.66
C ALA A 3 -5.06 8.31 13.82
N ASN A 4 -4.00 7.57 14.11
CA ASN A 4 -2.79 7.58 13.30
C ASN A 4 -2.77 6.36 12.39
N ASN A 5 -3.52 6.43 11.30
CA ASN A 5 -3.51 5.37 10.31
C ASN A 5 -2.43 5.64 9.27
N TYR A 6 -1.73 4.60 8.81
CA TYR A 6 -0.62 4.75 7.86
C TYR A 6 -0.74 3.77 6.70
N PHE A 7 -0.49 4.24 5.49
CA PHE A 7 -0.25 3.39 4.33
C PHE A 7 1.26 3.25 4.13
N GLN A 8 1.75 2.02 4.00
CA GLN A 8 3.16 1.74 3.78
C GLN A 8 3.37 0.76 2.64
N VAL A 9 4.47 0.94 1.91
CA VAL A 9 4.91 0.01 0.87
C VAL A 9 6.11 -0.78 1.36
N VAL A 10 6.07 -2.08 1.14
CA VAL A 10 7.17 -3.01 1.37
C VAL A 10 7.59 -3.58 0.03
N ASN A 11 8.88 -3.46 -0.29
CA ASN A 11 9.42 -3.86 -1.58
C ASN A 11 10.28 -5.12 -1.45
N PHE A 12 9.76 -6.24 -1.95
CA PHE A 12 10.46 -7.51 -2.14
C PHE A 12 10.75 -7.79 -3.61
N ALA A 13 10.76 -6.78 -4.48
CA ALA A 13 11.05 -6.94 -5.90
C ALA A 13 12.55 -7.12 -6.21
N GLY A 14 13.42 -7.09 -5.19
CA GLY A 14 14.86 -7.29 -5.32
C GLY A 14 15.62 -6.13 -5.98
N GLN A 15 14.91 -5.08 -6.42
CA GLN A 15 15.48 -3.83 -6.93
C GLN A 15 14.64 -2.65 -6.42
N ALA A 16 15.19 -1.44 -6.49
CA ALA A 16 14.43 -0.24 -6.14
C ALA A 16 13.23 -0.09 -7.07
N ILE A 17 12.10 0.33 -6.49
CA ILE A 17 10.87 0.64 -7.22
C ILE A 17 10.47 2.08 -6.95
N THR A 18 9.75 2.67 -7.90
CA THR A 18 9.01 3.91 -7.70
C THR A 18 7.54 3.56 -7.62
N VAL A 19 6.86 4.01 -6.57
CA VAL A 19 5.42 3.82 -6.40
C VAL A 19 4.74 5.16 -6.38
N VAL A 20 3.68 5.30 -7.19
CA VAL A 20 2.79 6.46 -7.17
C VAL A 20 1.47 6.00 -6.55
N VAL A 21 1.06 6.64 -5.45
CA VAL A 21 -0.21 6.35 -4.77
C VAL A 21 -1.04 7.63 -4.72
N ASN A 22 -2.20 7.64 -5.38
CA ASN A 22 -3.05 8.83 -5.49
C ASN A 22 -2.29 10.09 -5.93
N GLY A 23 -1.32 9.92 -6.85
CA GLY A 23 -0.46 11.00 -7.36
C GLY A 23 0.77 11.32 -6.51
N ILE A 24 0.97 10.67 -5.35
CA ILE A 24 2.14 10.85 -4.49
C ILE A 24 3.20 9.82 -4.86
N THR A 25 4.35 10.28 -5.33
CA THR A 25 5.47 9.45 -5.76
C THR A 25 6.46 9.20 -4.62
N VAL A 26 6.82 7.94 -4.38
CA VAL A 26 7.85 7.53 -3.42
C VAL A 26 8.78 6.49 -4.03
N SER A 27 10.08 6.67 -3.82
CA SER A 27 11.09 5.65 -4.14
C SER A 27 11.27 4.70 -2.95
N VAL A 28 11.13 3.40 -3.21
CA VAL A 28 11.24 2.34 -2.20
C VAL A 28 12.44 1.46 -2.55
N PRO A 29 13.47 1.36 -1.68
CA PRO A 29 14.64 0.51 -1.92
C PRO A 29 14.24 -0.97 -1.99
N GLY A 30 15.03 -1.77 -2.70
CA GLY A 30 14.79 -3.22 -2.89
C GLY A 30 15.22 -4.10 -1.70
N ASP A 31 15.48 -3.50 -0.55
CA ASP A 31 16.05 -4.15 0.64
C ASP A 31 14.98 -4.68 1.61
N GLY A 32 13.70 -4.63 1.24
CA GLY A 32 12.59 -5.02 2.11
C GLY A 32 12.19 -3.98 3.15
N THR A 33 12.83 -2.81 3.18
CA THR A 33 12.48 -1.74 4.11
C THR A 33 11.10 -1.19 3.78
N ALA A 34 10.19 -1.26 4.75
CA ALA A 34 8.89 -0.63 4.62
C ALA A 34 9.03 0.90 4.62
N LYS A 35 8.35 1.58 3.69
CA LYS A 35 8.26 3.04 3.64
C LYS A 35 6.82 3.51 3.79
N ALA A 36 6.58 4.32 4.81
CA ALA A 36 5.31 5.01 4.98
C ALA A 36 5.13 6.04 3.86
N LEU A 37 3.97 6.02 3.23
CA LEU A 37 3.62 6.81 2.05
C LEU A 37 2.63 7.91 2.42
N ASN A 38 1.61 7.60 3.21
CA ASN A 38 0.58 8.56 3.63
C ASN A 38 0.08 8.29 5.05
N LYS A 39 -0.21 9.37 5.79
CA LYS A 39 -1.08 9.31 6.96
C LYS A 39 -2.53 9.31 6.47
N LEU A 40 -3.29 8.28 6.82
CA LEU A 40 -4.72 8.21 6.56
C LEU A 40 -5.42 8.90 7.73
N ASN A 41 -6.18 9.96 7.43
CA ASN A 41 -6.79 10.81 8.44
C ASN A 41 -8.14 10.28 8.95
N GLU A 42 -8.66 9.22 8.34
CA GLU A 42 -10.03 8.76 8.53
C GLU A 42 -10.05 7.32 9.04
N THR A 43 -10.75 7.09 10.14
CA THR A 43 -11.04 5.77 10.71
C THR A 43 -12.41 5.30 10.28
N GLY A 44 -12.51 4.03 9.88
CA GLY A 44 -13.79 3.44 9.50
C GLY A 44 -14.23 3.75 8.07
N ASP A 45 -13.52 4.64 7.37
CA ASP A 45 -13.78 4.93 5.96
C ASP A 45 -13.05 3.97 5.02
N THR A 46 -13.66 3.77 3.86
CA THR A 46 -13.06 3.04 2.75
C THR A 46 -12.27 4.02 1.90
N VAL A 47 -10.96 3.83 1.84
CA VAL A 47 -10.08 4.66 1.02
C VAL A 47 -9.79 3.93 -0.29
N THR A 48 -9.95 4.64 -1.41
CA THR A 48 -9.55 4.15 -2.73
C THR A 48 -8.10 4.57 -3.00
N PHE A 49 -7.28 3.61 -3.38
CA PHE A 49 -5.90 3.80 -3.80
C PHE A 49 -5.76 3.53 -5.30
N ASN A 50 -5.32 4.55 -6.03
CA ASN A 50 -4.82 4.43 -7.40
C ASN A 50 -3.31 4.26 -7.32
N ILE A 51 -2.80 3.12 -7.79
CA ILE A 51 -1.43 2.73 -7.56
C ILE A 51 -0.74 2.41 -8.89
N GLU A 52 0.40 3.06 -9.12
CA GLU A 52 1.32 2.76 -10.21
C GLU A 52 2.67 2.36 -9.63
N VAL A 53 3.28 1.32 -10.19
CA VAL A 53 4.59 0.82 -9.79
C VAL A 53 5.49 0.80 -11.00
N THR A 54 6.66 1.43 -10.87
CA THR A 54 7.72 1.40 -11.87
C THR A 54 8.96 0.73 -11.30
N GLN A 55 9.48 -0.27 -12.01
CA GLN A 55 10.73 -0.97 -11.71
C GLN A 55 11.60 -0.98 -12.97
N GLY A 56 12.58 -0.07 -13.03
CA GLY A 56 13.41 0.09 -14.23
C GLY A 56 12.54 0.44 -15.45
N PRO A 57 12.61 -0.33 -16.57
CA PRO A 57 11.80 -0.08 -17.77
C PRO A 57 10.35 -0.58 -17.64
N TYR A 58 10.01 -1.32 -16.58
CA TYR A 58 8.69 -1.92 -16.41
C TYR A 58 7.79 -1.01 -15.58
N THR A 59 6.59 -0.73 -16.09
CA THR A 59 5.54 0.00 -15.36
C THR A 59 4.28 -0.84 -15.32
N GLY A 60 3.66 -0.92 -14.16
CA GLY A 60 2.37 -1.58 -13.95
C GLY A 60 1.43 -0.67 -13.16
N THR A 61 0.16 -0.65 -13.56
CA THR A 61 -0.91 0.04 -12.83
C THR A 61 -1.81 -1.01 -12.21
N LEU A 62 -2.14 -0.84 -10.94
CA LEU A 62 -3.14 -1.66 -10.27
C LEU A 62 -4.51 -1.06 -10.50
N ALA A 63 -5.51 -1.92 -10.66
CA ALA A 63 -6.89 -1.48 -10.62
C ALA A 63 -7.14 -0.71 -9.30
N PRO A 64 -7.97 0.35 -9.32
CA PRO A 64 -8.30 1.10 -8.13
C PRO A 64 -8.72 0.16 -6.99
N THR A 65 -7.94 0.16 -5.93
CA THR A 65 -8.13 -0.80 -4.83
C THR A 65 -8.67 -0.07 -3.62
N THR A 66 -9.79 -0.55 -3.10
CA THR A 66 -10.40 -0.03 -1.89
C THR A 66 -9.90 -0.79 -0.66
N CYS A 67 -9.51 -0.08 0.39
CA CYS A 67 -9.17 -0.66 1.67
C CYS A 67 -9.96 0.04 2.76
N ALA A 68 -10.66 -0.74 3.59
CA ALA A 68 -11.24 -0.23 4.82
C ALA A 68 -10.11 0.11 5.79
N VAL A 69 -10.06 1.37 6.24
CA VAL A 69 -9.11 1.76 7.28
C VAL A 69 -9.71 1.33 8.61
N GLY A 70 -9.00 0.45 9.33
CA GLY A 70 -9.42 -0.02 10.64
C GLY A 70 -9.80 1.13 11.57
N SER A 71 -10.92 0.98 12.27
CA SER A 71 -11.33 1.92 13.31
C SER A 71 -10.47 1.69 14.55
N GLY A 72 -9.28 2.28 14.58
CA GLY A 72 -8.29 2.06 15.61
C GLY A 72 -7.34 3.22 15.84
N ASP A 73 -6.90 3.40 17.08
CA ASP A 73 -5.79 4.27 17.44
C ASP A 73 -4.48 3.57 17.02
N ASN A 74 -4.11 3.70 15.74
CA ASN A 74 -2.89 3.18 15.08
C ASN A 74 -3.08 1.91 14.21
N SER A 75 -3.70 2.05 13.03
CA SER A 75 -3.75 0.96 12.03
C SER A 75 -2.76 1.16 10.87
N TRP A 76 -2.16 0.06 10.39
CA TRP A 76 -1.21 0.07 9.27
C TRP A 76 -1.71 -0.75 8.08
N THR A 77 -1.89 -0.11 6.93
CA THR A 77 -2.14 -0.79 5.65
C THR A 77 -0.81 -1.02 4.93
N HIS A 78 -0.55 -2.26 4.55
CA HIS A 78 0.70 -2.65 3.87
C HIS A 78 0.42 -3.00 2.41
N MET A 79 1.15 -2.38 1.49
CA MET A 79 1.25 -2.80 0.10
C MET A 79 2.58 -3.54 -0.08
N VAL A 80 2.52 -4.80 -0.49
CA VAL A 80 3.70 -5.64 -0.68
C VAL A 80 3.92 -5.85 -2.17
N VAL A 81 5.02 -5.36 -2.70
CA VAL A 81 5.44 -5.56 -4.10
C VAL A 81 6.46 -6.68 -4.15
N THR A 82 6.24 -7.67 -5.01
CA THR A 82 7.12 -8.85 -5.15
C THR A 82 7.89 -8.84 -6.46
N THR A 83 8.91 -9.70 -6.57
CA THR A 83 9.77 -9.88 -7.76
C THR A 83 9.03 -10.21 -9.05
N ASN A 84 7.82 -10.77 -8.96
CA ASN A 84 7.02 -11.14 -10.13
C ASN A 84 6.00 -10.07 -10.51
N GLY A 85 6.09 -8.86 -9.92
CA GLY A 85 5.14 -7.77 -10.16
C GLY A 85 3.80 -7.94 -9.43
N TYR A 86 3.61 -8.99 -8.62
CA TYR A 86 2.43 -9.09 -7.78
C TYR A 86 2.46 -8.04 -6.69
N VAL A 87 1.31 -7.40 -6.50
CA VAL A 87 1.08 -6.45 -5.41
C VAL A 87 -0.05 -6.96 -4.54
N ASN A 88 0.23 -7.12 -3.24
CA ASN A 88 -0.75 -7.51 -2.25
C ASN A 88 -1.03 -6.35 -1.30
N LEU A 89 -2.30 -6.05 -1.04
CA LEU A 89 -2.70 -5.08 -0.03
C LEU A 89 -3.24 -5.79 1.21
N PHE A 90 -2.67 -5.48 2.37
CA PHE A 90 -3.08 -6.01 3.66
C PHE A 90 -3.62 -4.86 4.51
N ALA A 91 -4.90 -4.95 4.89
CA ALA A 91 -5.47 -4.03 5.86
C ALA A 91 -4.87 -4.31 7.26
N GLY A 92 -4.66 -3.23 8.03
CA GLY A 92 -4.15 -3.34 9.39
C GLY A 92 -5.06 -4.13 10.33
N PRO A 93 -4.54 -4.57 11.49
CA PRO A 93 -5.17 -5.58 12.36
C PRO A 93 -6.58 -5.22 12.88
N GLU A 94 -7.00 -3.95 12.79
CA GLU A 94 -8.34 -3.53 13.20
C GLU A 94 -9.33 -3.36 12.03
N GLY A 95 -8.84 -3.40 10.79
CA GLY A 95 -9.67 -3.45 9.58
C GLY A 95 -9.77 -4.88 9.11
N ARG A 96 -10.75 -5.64 9.63
CA ARG A 96 -11.09 -7.02 9.23
C ARG A 96 -10.68 -7.30 7.77
N PRO A 97 -9.55 -7.99 7.51
CA PRO A 97 -9.03 -8.11 6.16
C PRO A 97 -9.99 -8.95 5.34
N ARG A 98 -10.73 -8.31 4.43
CA ARG A 98 -11.38 -9.00 3.33
C ARG A 98 -10.28 -9.26 2.32
N GLY A 99 -9.74 -10.48 2.34
CA GLY A 99 -8.73 -10.89 1.36
C GLY A 99 -9.19 -10.54 -0.05
N ILE A 100 -8.34 -9.88 -0.82
CA ILE A 100 -8.62 -9.59 -2.23
C ILE A 100 -8.24 -10.85 -3.00
N HIS A 101 -9.24 -11.49 -3.62
CA HIS A 101 -9.05 -12.55 -4.61
C HIS A 101 -8.87 -11.86 -5.96
N ILE A 102 -7.74 -12.10 -6.62
CA ILE A 102 -7.50 -11.65 -7.99
C ILE A 102 -7.60 -12.90 -8.87
N GLU A 103 -8.61 -12.94 -9.73
CA GLU A 103 -8.74 -13.93 -10.82
C GLU A 103 -7.81 -13.55 -11.99
#